data_AF-A0A1Q9P3U0-F1
#
_entry.id   AF-A0A1Q9P3U0-F1
#
_cell.length_a   1.000
_cell.length_b   1.000
_cell.length_c   1.000
_cell.angle_alpha   90.00
_cell.angle_beta   90.00
_cell.angle_gamma   90.00
#
_symmetry.space_group_name_H-M   'P 1'
#
loop_
_entity.id
_entity.type
_entity.pdbx_description
1 polymer ?
#
loop_
_entity_poly.entity_id
_entity_poly.type
_entity_poly.pdbx_seq_one_letter_code
_entity_poly.pdbx_strand_id
1 'polypeptide(L)'
;MLITIFGSTNSVSGAVVWFEDFNDNNLDDWELYGWDSSATGLNVDIDHGFTIVDGALKGPSSTIFSTQSNLDINSTVAKGTWSFDLKIDEIEDTHFGVAFMYTILDGKYNLSGETPVPDDWTGYGLVFLTYERNDNLIGPGMNMVAFDPSLFQGQQIIKKYAMPKANLTGSHHIDITRNLLGEMKIYFDFELKFSESDTRSNSSEKVRVTSWMGGAAIDNIRVSDTVEIPTKPTSDTASTHETSTTPTSTTSESLTSSSSETSSTEDNSPIRLLYWFSPVLLIIINRRVQIFKNNNN
;
A
#
# COMPACT_ATOMS: atom_id res chain seq x y z
N MET A 1 -51.20 21.34 6.19
CA MET A 1 -49.96 21.93 5.63
C MET A 1 -48.92 20.83 5.60
N LEU A 2 -48.67 20.28 4.41
CA LEU A 2 -47.74 19.17 4.20
C LEU A 2 -46.37 19.79 3.88
N ILE A 3 -45.37 19.57 4.74
CA ILE A 3 -43.99 20.02 4.50
C ILE A 3 -43.29 18.88 3.78
N THR A 4 -43.17 19.00 2.46
CA THR A 4 -42.31 18.13 1.65
C THR A 4 -40.88 18.64 1.77
N ILE A 5 -40.03 17.93 2.51
CA ILE A 5 -38.60 18.19 2.55
C ILE A 5 -37.99 17.49 1.32
N PHE A 6 -37.73 18.24 0.26
CA PHE A 6 -36.84 17.78 -0.80
C PHE A 6 -35.41 17.85 -0.25
N GLY A 7 -34.91 16.72 0.25
CA GLY A 7 -33.49 16.56 0.49
C GLY A 7 -32.76 16.61 -0.84
N SER A 8 -32.25 17.77 -1.22
CA SER A 8 -31.24 17.84 -2.28
C SER A 8 -29.99 17.16 -1.75
N THR A 9 -29.75 15.92 -2.18
CA THR A 9 -28.41 15.31 -2.10
C THR A 9 -27.54 16.06 -3.10
N ASN A 10 -27.17 17.29 -2.76
CA ASN A 10 -26.00 17.91 -3.37
C ASN A 10 -24.83 17.06 -2.89
N SER A 11 -24.48 16.04 -3.68
CA SER A 11 -23.14 15.49 -3.64
C SER A 11 -22.23 16.66 -3.98
N VAL A 12 -21.73 17.33 -2.94
CA VAL A 12 -20.55 18.15 -3.10
C VAL A 12 -19.49 17.13 -3.47
N SER A 13 -19.26 16.96 -4.77
CA SER A 13 -18.09 16.26 -5.29
C SER A 13 -16.92 16.85 -4.53
N GLY A 14 -16.27 16.05 -3.69
CA GLY A 14 -15.09 16.51 -2.98
C GLY A 14 -14.09 17.00 -3.99
N ALA A 15 -13.37 18.07 -3.64
CA ALA A 15 -12.23 18.45 -4.43
C ALA A 15 -11.25 17.28 -4.36
N VAL A 16 -11.06 16.58 -5.47
CA VAL A 16 -9.93 15.66 -5.62
C VAL A 16 -8.69 16.51 -5.44
N VAL A 17 -8.00 16.29 -4.33
CA VAL A 17 -6.78 17.05 -4.05
C VAL A 17 -5.58 16.41 -4.73
N TRP A 18 -5.67 15.11 -5.02
CA TRP A 18 -4.63 14.36 -5.72
C TRP A 18 -5.20 13.10 -6.40
N PHE A 19 -4.66 12.76 -7.57
CA PHE A 19 -5.04 11.63 -8.39
C PHE A 19 -3.82 11.06 -9.12
N GLU A 20 -3.74 9.74 -9.22
CA GLU A 20 -2.72 9.00 -9.95
C GLU A 20 -3.33 7.77 -10.63
N ASP A 21 -3.11 7.63 -11.93
CA ASP A 21 -3.56 6.49 -12.74
C ASP A 21 -2.43 5.77 -13.46
N PHE A 22 -1.18 6.22 -13.30
CA PHE A 22 0.03 5.65 -13.88
C PHE A 22 0.00 5.48 -15.42
N ASN A 23 -0.93 6.10 -16.14
CA ASN A 23 -1.06 5.98 -17.59
C ASN A 23 0.07 6.68 -18.35
N ASP A 24 0.73 7.64 -17.71
CA ASP A 24 1.88 8.36 -18.25
C ASP A 24 3.22 7.65 -17.97
N ASN A 25 3.21 6.54 -17.23
CA ASN A 25 4.37 5.81 -16.74
C ASN A 25 5.34 6.66 -15.90
N ASN A 26 4.83 7.67 -15.19
CA ASN A 26 5.64 8.58 -14.40
C ASN A 26 5.58 8.25 -12.91
N LEU A 27 6.74 8.36 -12.22
CA LEU A 27 6.85 8.22 -10.76
C LEU A 27 7.66 9.38 -10.15
N ASP A 28 7.86 10.49 -10.86
CA ASP A 28 8.75 11.59 -10.45
C ASP A 28 8.33 12.26 -9.12
N ASP A 29 7.03 12.27 -8.82
CA ASP A 29 6.49 12.84 -7.57
C ASP A 29 6.51 11.84 -6.39
N TRP A 30 6.94 10.60 -6.64
CA TRP A 30 6.99 9.54 -5.65
C TRP A 30 8.40 9.38 -5.08
N GLU A 31 8.47 9.15 -3.79
CA GLU A 31 9.69 8.70 -3.12
C GLU A 31 9.68 7.17 -3.06
N LEU A 32 10.64 6.56 -3.75
CA LEU A 32 10.77 5.10 -3.81
C LEU A 32 11.90 4.64 -2.91
N TYR A 33 11.70 3.53 -2.20
CA TYR A 33 12.76 2.86 -1.44
C TYR A 33 12.32 1.44 -1.06
N GLY A 34 13.28 0.57 -0.79
CA GLY A 34 13.00 -0.81 -0.43
C GLY A 34 14.14 -1.45 0.34
N TRP A 35 13.90 -2.66 0.82
CA TRP A 35 14.96 -3.50 1.39
C TRP A 35 14.78 -4.94 0.97
N ASP A 36 15.89 -5.67 0.84
CA ASP A 36 15.89 -7.12 0.79
C ASP A 36 16.76 -7.69 1.91
N SER A 37 16.14 -8.47 2.79
CA SER A 37 16.84 -9.17 3.86
C SER A 37 17.39 -10.54 3.44
N SER A 38 17.17 -11.00 2.19
CA SER A 38 17.60 -12.33 1.72
C SER A 38 19.10 -12.42 1.46
N ALA A 39 19.71 -11.33 1.00
CA ALA A 39 21.03 -11.40 0.39
C ALA A 39 22.17 -11.52 1.43
N THR A 40 22.03 -10.99 2.64
CA THR A 40 23.15 -10.94 3.62
C THR A 40 22.74 -10.89 5.10
N GLY A 41 21.45 -10.90 5.44
CA GLY A 41 20.98 -10.54 6.79
C GLY A 41 21.21 -9.06 7.14
N LEU A 42 21.68 -8.26 6.18
CA LEU A 42 21.72 -6.80 6.21
C LEU A 42 20.64 -6.28 5.26
N ASN A 43 19.97 -5.20 5.63
CA ASN A 43 19.07 -4.48 4.76
C ASN A 43 19.91 -3.83 3.66
N VAL A 44 19.95 -4.44 2.48
CA VAL A 44 20.51 -3.82 1.28
C VAL A 44 19.39 -3.02 0.65
N ASP A 45 19.66 -1.74 0.39
CA ASP A 45 18.80 -0.90 -0.44
C ASP A 45 18.75 -1.53 -1.84
N ILE A 46 17.56 -1.99 -2.22
CA ILE A 46 17.36 -2.63 -3.52
C ILE A 46 16.80 -1.61 -4.49
N ASP A 47 17.31 -1.67 -5.73
CA ASP A 47 16.69 -1.00 -6.86
C ASP A 47 15.21 -1.38 -6.88
N HIS A 48 14.39 -0.34 -6.86
CA HIS A 48 13.02 -0.32 -6.37
C HIS A 48 12.14 -1.41 -6.99
N GLY A 49 11.45 -2.21 -6.18
CA GLY A 49 10.68 -3.37 -6.66
C GLY A 49 9.33 -3.01 -7.33
N PHE A 50 8.99 -1.73 -7.43
CA PHE A 50 7.78 -1.29 -8.11
C PHE A 50 8.05 -1.01 -9.60
N THR A 51 7.13 -1.44 -10.45
CA THR A 51 7.15 -1.17 -11.89
C THR A 51 5.75 -0.81 -12.36
N ILE A 52 5.64 0.02 -13.39
CA ILE A 52 4.34 0.28 -14.03
C ILE A 52 4.15 -0.75 -15.15
N VAL A 53 3.03 -1.47 -15.10
CA VAL A 53 2.65 -2.49 -16.09
C VAL A 53 1.19 -2.27 -16.45
N ASP A 54 0.92 -2.06 -17.74
CA ASP A 54 -0.43 -1.83 -18.29
C ASP A 54 -1.21 -0.70 -17.59
N GLY A 55 -0.51 0.38 -17.21
CA GLY A 55 -1.12 1.53 -16.52
C GLY A 55 -1.40 1.30 -15.04
N ALA A 56 -0.80 0.28 -14.41
CA ALA A 56 -0.94 0.04 -12.98
C ALA A 56 0.43 -0.11 -12.30
N LEU A 57 0.55 0.39 -11.08
CA LEU A 57 1.73 0.23 -10.25
C LEU A 57 1.76 -1.19 -9.68
N LYS A 58 2.66 -2.02 -10.20
CA LYS A 58 2.85 -3.41 -9.80
C LYS A 58 4.00 -3.55 -8.82
N GLY A 59 3.73 -4.16 -7.67
CA GLY A 59 4.76 -4.53 -6.70
C GLY A 59 5.67 -5.65 -7.21
N PRO A 60 6.76 -5.97 -6.47
CA PRO A 60 7.71 -6.98 -6.90
C PRO A 60 7.04 -8.36 -6.94
N SER A 61 7.27 -9.09 -8.04
CA SER A 61 6.91 -10.51 -8.18
C SER A 61 7.90 -11.39 -7.41
N SER A 62 7.95 -11.21 -6.09
CA SER A 62 8.76 -12.02 -5.18
C SER A 62 7.84 -12.86 -4.31
N THR A 63 8.14 -14.16 -4.23
CA THR A 63 7.51 -15.09 -3.28
C THR A 63 8.24 -15.09 -1.92
N ILE A 64 9.32 -14.31 -1.79
CA ILE A 64 10.17 -14.30 -0.61
C ILE A 64 9.75 -13.12 0.28
N PHE A 65 9.34 -13.42 1.52
CA PHE A 65 9.00 -12.44 2.57
C PHE A 65 10.12 -11.46 2.97
N SER A 66 11.29 -11.56 2.36
CA SER A 66 12.47 -10.76 2.69
C SER A 66 12.53 -9.43 1.96
N THR A 67 11.78 -9.29 0.87
CA THR A 67 11.74 -8.07 0.07
C THR A 67 10.60 -7.18 0.53
N GLN A 68 10.85 -5.89 0.72
CA GLN A 68 9.80 -4.90 0.85
C GLN A 68 10.11 -3.74 -0.09
N SER A 69 9.09 -3.25 -0.77
CA SER A 69 9.13 -2.01 -1.56
C SER A 69 8.08 -1.05 -1.02
N ASN A 70 8.43 0.22 -0.95
CA ASN A 70 7.54 1.28 -0.55
C ASN A 70 7.58 2.41 -1.59
N LEU A 71 6.41 3.03 -1.76
CA LEU A 71 6.19 4.20 -2.60
C LEU A 71 5.46 5.24 -1.77
N ASP A 72 6.08 6.40 -1.57
CA ASP A 72 5.56 7.48 -0.74
C ASP A 72 5.21 8.69 -1.61
N ILE A 73 4.08 9.32 -1.36
CA ILE A 73 3.74 10.62 -1.96
C ILE A 73 3.19 11.58 -0.91
N ASN A 74 3.50 12.86 -1.07
CA ASN A 74 3.05 13.90 -0.15
C ASN A 74 1.53 14.04 -0.17
N SER A 75 0.91 13.97 1.00
CA SER A 75 -0.52 14.17 1.17
C SER A 75 -0.83 14.63 2.60
N THR A 76 -1.39 15.83 2.70
CA THR A 76 -1.79 16.41 3.99
C THR A 76 -3.22 16.05 4.41
N VAL A 77 -3.86 15.12 3.69
CA VAL A 77 -5.24 14.73 3.95
C VAL A 77 -5.29 13.87 5.21
N ALA A 78 -5.83 14.43 6.29
CA ALA A 78 -6.05 13.71 7.56
C ALA A 78 -7.51 13.29 7.78
N LYS A 79 -8.40 13.74 6.89
CA LYS A 79 -9.84 13.46 6.84
C LYS A 79 -10.27 13.48 5.40
N GLY A 80 -11.21 12.61 5.04
CA GLY A 80 -11.74 12.56 3.68
C GLY A 80 -11.84 11.13 3.17
N THR A 81 -11.57 10.94 1.88
CA THR A 81 -11.69 9.65 1.20
C THR A 81 -10.41 9.34 0.43
N TRP A 82 -9.92 8.11 0.58
CA TRP A 82 -8.89 7.50 -0.25
C TRP A 82 -9.57 6.38 -1.05
N SER A 83 -9.47 6.43 -2.36
CA SER A 83 -10.11 5.50 -3.28
C SER A 83 -9.05 4.96 -4.24
N PHE A 84 -9.07 3.67 -4.55
CA PHE A 84 -8.12 3.04 -5.48
C PHE A 84 -8.67 1.73 -5.99
N ASP A 85 -8.21 1.30 -7.16
CA ASP A 85 -8.43 -0.06 -7.64
C ASP A 85 -7.23 -0.93 -7.30
N LEU A 86 -7.49 -2.15 -6.85
CA LEU A 86 -6.49 -3.14 -6.51
C LEU A 86 -6.74 -4.40 -7.30
N LYS A 87 -5.73 -4.86 -8.01
CA LYS A 87 -5.72 -6.16 -8.68
C LYS A 87 -4.76 -7.09 -7.96
N ILE A 88 -5.25 -8.22 -7.46
CA ILE A 88 -4.41 -9.25 -6.84
C ILE A 88 -4.36 -10.47 -7.75
N ASP A 89 -3.16 -10.83 -8.21
CA ASP A 89 -2.92 -12.01 -9.04
C ASP A 89 -3.26 -13.32 -8.29
N GLU A 90 -3.97 -14.24 -8.95
CA GLU A 90 -4.49 -15.49 -8.35
C GLU A 90 -3.40 -16.46 -7.88
N ILE A 91 -2.24 -16.42 -8.54
CA ILE A 91 -1.20 -17.45 -8.44
C ILE A 91 -0.24 -17.15 -7.29
N GLU A 92 -0.08 -15.87 -6.94
CA GLU A 92 0.93 -15.44 -5.97
C GLU A 92 0.32 -15.26 -4.58
N ASP A 93 1.16 -15.45 -3.56
CA ASP A 93 0.84 -14.98 -2.23
C ASP A 93 1.20 -13.50 -2.15
N THR A 94 0.28 -12.73 -1.58
CA THR A 94 0.32 -11.27 -1.59
C THR A 94 0.29 -10.76 -0.17
N HIS A 95 1.12 -9.77 0.08
CA HIS A 95 1.12 -8.93 1.26
C HIS A 95 1.32 -7.50 0.78
N PHE A 96 0.20 -6.83 0.58
CA PHE A 96 0.12 -5.50 0.02
C PHE A 96 -0.56 -4.59 1.01
N GLY A 97 -0.12 -3.35 1.12
CA GLY A 97 -0.68 -2.39 2.06
C GLY A 97 -0.74 -0.99 1.46
N VAL A 98 -1.80 -0.27 1.82
CA VAL A 98 -1.89 1.18 1.61
C VAL A 98 -1.95 1.83 2.99
N ALA A 99 -0.94 2.63 3.31
CA ALA A 99 -0.92 3.45 4.49
C ALA A 99 -1.38 4.88 4.18
N PHE A 100 -2.21 5.41 5.07
CA PHE A 100 -2.85 6.71 4.97
C PHE A 100 -2.77 7.41 6.31
N MET A 101 -2.88 8.75 6.31
CA MET A 101 -2.54 9.56 7.48
C MET A 101 -1.13 9.29 7.99
N TYR A 102 -0.21 9.05 7.06
CA TYR A 102 1.16 8.68 7.34
C TYR A 102 1.92 9.94 7.75
N THR A 103 2.44 9.98 8.97
CA THR A 103 3.27 11.08 9.51
C THR A 103 4.60 10.48 9.95
N ILE A 104 5.72 11.05 9.49
CA ILE A 104 7.05 10.65 9.91
C ILE A 104 7.35 11.34 11.24
N LEU A 105 7.63 10.58 12.29
CA LEU A 105 8.12 11.12 13.55
C LEU A 105 9.63 11.30 13.42
N ASP A 106 10.13 12.50 13.72
CA ASP A 106 11.54 12.88 13.60
C ASP A 106 12.51 11.75 14.02
N GLY A 107 13.11 11.12 13.02
CA GLY A 107 14.08 10.04 13.15
C GLY A 107 14.91 10.03 11.88
N LYS A 108 16.15 10.49 11.98
CA LYS A 108 17.06 10.54 10.84
C LYS A 108 17.18 9.14 10.20
N TYR A 109 17.04 9.09 8.88
CA TYR A 109 17.75 8.12 8.05
C TYR A 109 19.20 8.05 8.56
N ASN A 110 19.57 6.95 9.19
CA ASN A 110 20.96 6.71 9.52
C ASN A 110 21.65 6.24 8.22
N LEU A 111 21.95 7.16 7.31
CA LEU A 111 22.70 6.90 6.06
C LEU A 111 24.16 6.46 6.32
N SER A 112 24.53 6.18 7.58
CA SER A 112 25.87 5.74 7.99
C SER A 112 25.98 4.23 8.11
N GLY A 113 25.60 3.45 7.08
CA GLY A 113 25.91 2.01 6.97
C GLY A 113 25.42 1.10 8.10
N GLU A 114 24.65 1.61 9.06
CA GLU A 114 23.94 0.84 10.07
C GLU A 114 22.50 0.69 9.56
N THR A 115 22.00 -0.55 9.55
CA THR A 115 20.65 -0.96 9.12
C THR A 115 19.62 0.18 9.21
N PRO A 116 18.97 0.58 8.09
CA PRO A 116 17.84 1.50 8.12
C PRO A 116 16.86 1.01 9.18
N VAL A 117 16.72 1.80 10.24
CA VAL A 117 15.60 1.60 11.17
C VAL A 117 14.40 2.14 10.39
N PRO A 118 13.32 1.35 10.21
CA PRO A 118 12.10 1.89 9.64
C PRO A 118 11.76 3.16 10.40
N ASP A 119 11.41 4.23 9.69
CA ASP A 119 11.03 5.49 10.32
C ASP A 119 10.12 5.22 11.53
N ASP A 120 10.28 5.93 12.64
CA ASP A 120 9.20 5.93 13.62
C ASP A 120 8.07 6.72 12.96
N TRP A 121 6.95 6.08 12.62
CA TRP A 121 5.84 6.74 11.96
C TRP A 121 4.53 6.45 12.66
N THR A 122 3.60 7.38 12.50
CA THR A 122 2.21 7.21 12.93
C THR A 122 1.28 7.25 11.74
N GLY A 123 0.17 6.56 11.86
CA GLY A 123 -0.86 6.56 10.83
C GLY A 123 -1.70 5.30 10.87
N TYR A 124 -2.41 5.07 9.78
CA TYR A 124 -3.22 3.89 9.59
C TYR A 124 -2.79 3.18 8.32
N GLY A 125 -3.04 1.88 8.24
CA GLY A 125 -2.90 1.14 7.01
C GLY A 125 -4.02 0.13 6.83
N LEU A 126 -4.34 -0.09 5.57
CA LEU A 126 -5.14 -1.22 5.13
C LEU A 126 -4.21 -2.23 4.48
N VAL A 127 -4.15 -3.43 5.05
CA VAL A 127 -3.25 -4.51 4.61
C VAL A 127 -4.08 -5.66 4.05
N PHE A 128 -3.74 -6.10 2.85
CA PHE A 128 -4.33 -7.22 2.13
C PHE A 128 -3.37 -8.41 2.19
N LEU A 129 -3.90 -9.57 2.55
CA LEU A 129 -3.15 -10.80 2.71
C LEU A 129 -3.87 -11.93 1.98
N THR A 130 -3.16 -12.68 1.14
CA THR A 130 -3.75 -13.87 0.47
C THR A 130 -3.23 -15.20 0.99
N TYR A 131 -2.22 -15.21 1.86
CA TYR A 131 -1.65 -16.43 2.44
C TYR A 131 -2.20 -16.70 3.85
N GLU A 132 -2.07 -17.95 4.27
CA GLU A 132 -2.35 -18.39 5.63
C GLU A 132 -1.02 -18.68 6.34
N ARG A 133 -0.84 -18.12 7.53
CA ARG A 133 0.31 -18.45 8.38
C ARG A 133 -0.10 -19.59 9.31
N ASN A 134 0.73 -20.63 9.38
CA ASN A 134 0.53 -21.85 10.18
C ASN A 134 0.28 -21.62 11.69
N ASP A 135 0.42 -20.40 12.20
CA ASP A 135 0.08 -20.04 13.58
C ASP A 135 -1.40 -19.67 13.78
N ASN A 136 -2.24 -19.73 12.73
CA ASN A 136 -3.65 -19.34 12.70
C ASN A 136 -3.92 -17.89 13.15
N LEU A 137 -2.88 -17.07 13.29
CA LEU A 137 -3.02 -15.68 13.72
C LEU A 137 -3.27 -14.76 12.53
N ILE A 138 -2.90 -15.19 11.33
CA ILE A 138 -2.98 -14.42 10.10
C ILE A 138 -3.47 -15.37 8.99
N GLY A 139 -4.70 -15.13 8.52
CA GLY A 139 -5.28 -15.80 7.36
C GLY A 139 -5.60 -14.78 6.27
N PRO A 140 -6.06 -15.23 5.09
CA PRO A 140 -6.42 -14.34 4.01
C PRO A 140 -7.51 -13.37 4.46
N GLY A 141 -7.34 -12.10 4.10
CA GLY A 141 -8.22 -11.04 4.58
C GLY A 141 -7.69 -9.64 4.35
N MET A 142 -8.46 -8.70 4.87
CA MET A 142 -8.08 -7.31 5.04
C MET A 142 -7.88 -7.00 6.51
N ASN A 143 -6.79 -6.33 6.86
CA ASN A 143 -6.52 -5.87 8.21
C ASN A 143 -6.44 -4.36 8.21
N MET A 144 -7.19 -3.74 9.11
CA MET A 144 -6.94 -2.36 9.47
C MET A 144 -5.92 -2.32 10.61
N VAL A 145 -4.85 -1.56 10.40
CA VAL A 145 -3.72 -1.44 11.31
C VAL A 145 -3.55 0.03 11.67
N ALA A 146 -3.27 0.31 12.94
CA ALA A 146 -2.70 1.57 13.38
C ALA A 146 -1.19 1.37 13.61
N PHE A 147 -0.41 2.30 13.10
CA PHE A 147 1.02 2.40 13.36
C PHE A 147 1.23 3.50 14.38
N ASP A 148 1.92 3.17 15.45
CA ASP A 148 2.26 4.09 16.52
C ASP A 148 3.43 3.48 17.30
N PRO A 149 4.60 4.13 17.35
CA PRO A 149 5.80 3.58 17.99
C PRO A 149 5.64 3.39 19.50
N SER A 150 4.63 4.00 20.13
CA SER A 150 4.31 3.75 21.54
C SER A 150 3.64 2.39 21.79
N LEU A 151 3.13 1.74 20.73
CA LEU A 151 2.50 0.43 20.81
C LEU A 151 3.53 -0.71 20.89
N PHE A 152 3.10 -1.83 21.46
CA PHE A 152 3.91 -3.06 21.45
C PHE A 152 4.12 -3.53 20.00
N GLN A 153 5.38 -3.60 19.56
CA GLN A 153 5.80 -3.84 18.16
C GLN A 153 5.50 -2.71 17.16
N GLY A 154 5.16 -1.50 17.64
CA GLY A 154 4.95 -0.32 16.78
C GLY A 154 3.67 -0.36 15.93
N GLN A 155 2.85 -1.40 16.08
CA GLN A 155 1.61 -1.58 15.32
C GLN A 155 0.54 -2.26 16.16
N GLN A 156 -0.72 -1.93 15.88
CA GLN A 156 -1.88 -2.65 16.41
C GLN A 156 -2.89 -2.89 15.30
N ILE A 157 -3.33 -4.14 15.19
CA ILE A 157 -4.48 -4.47 14.35
C ILE A 157 -5.73 -3.93 15.04
N ILE A 158 -6.35 -2.91 14.44
CA ILE A 158 -7.65 -2.37 14.88
C ILE A 158 -8.72 -3.43 14.62
N LYS A 159 -8.68 -4.05 13.44
CA LYS A 159 -9.66 -5.06 13.04
C LYS A 159 -9.15 -5.93 11.92
N LYS A 160 -9.66 -7.16 11.91
CA LYS A 160 -9.49 -8.13 10.84
C LYS A 160 -10.82 -8.39 10.17
N TYR A 161 -10.80 -8.44 8.85
CA TYR A 161 -11.88 -8.95 8.03
C TYR A 161 -11.34 -10.17 7.29
N ALA A 162 -11.59 -11.35 7.86
CA ALA A 162 -11.18 -12.61 7.26
C ALA A 162 -12.04 -12.88 6.02
N MET A 163 -11.40 -13.22 4.91
CA MET A 163 -12.10 -13.60 3.69
C MET A 163 -11.27 -14.63 2.91
N PRO A 164 -11.91 -15.57 2.19
CA PRO A 164 -11.19 -16.55 1.39
C PRO A 164 -10.27 -15.87 0.36
N LYS A 165 -9.11 -16.46 0.05
CA LYS A 165 -8.20 -15.97 -1.02
C LYS A 165 -8.95 -15.69 -2.32
N ALA A 166 -9.86 -16.57 -2.71
CA ALA A 166 -10.68 -16.42 -3.92
C ALA A 166 -11.56 -15.14 -3.97
N ASN A 167 -11.86 -14.53 -2.81
CA ASN A 167 -12.63 -13.29 -2.71
C ASN A 167 -11.74 -12.04 -2.66
N LEU A 168 -10.41 -12.21 -2.63
CA LEU A 168 -9.41 -11.15 -2.70
C LEU A 168 -8.74 -11.06 -4.06
N THR A 169 -8.72 -12.17 -4.80
CA THR A 169 -8.09 -12.26 -6.10
C THR A 169 -8.97 -11.66 -7.19
N GLY A 170 -8.33 -11.02 -8.17
CA GLY A 170 -9.01 -10.26 -9.21
C GLY A 170 -8.93 -8.76 -8.94
N SER A 171 -9.73 -8.00 -9.70
CA SER A 171 -9.80 -6.54 -9.60
C SER A 171 -10.91 -6.13 -8.64
N HIS A 172 -10.58 -5.24 -7.71
CA HIS A 172 -11.45 -4.74 -6.67
C HIS A 172 -11.35 -3.23 -6.56
N HIS A 173 -12.46 -2.58 -6.23
CA HIS A 173 -12.48 -1.16 -5.88
C HIS A 173 -12.52 -0.99 -4.37
N ILE A 174 -11.66 -0.12 -3.82
CA ILE A 174 -11.56 0.12 -2.39
C ILE A 174 -11.73 1.59 -2.10
N ASP A 175 -12.63 1.91 -1.16
CA ASP A 175 -12.74 3.22 -0.56
C ASP A 175 -12.49 3.16 0.94
N ILE A 176 -11.67 4.08 1.42
CA ILE A 176 -11.43 4.33 2.83
C ILE A 176 -11.93 5.73 3.12
N THR A 177 -12.82 5.88 4.09
CA THR A 177 -13.31 7.20 4.51
C THR A 177 -12.96 7.45 5.96
N ARG A 178 -12.68 8.70 6.30
CA ARG A 178 -12.48 9.13 7.69
C ARG A 178 -13.03 10.51 7.95
N ASN A 179 -13.84 10.65 9.01
CA ASN A 179 -14.36 11.95 9.44
C ASN A 179 -13.52 12.60 10.56
N LEU A 180 -13.90 13.82 10.94
CA LEU A 180 -13.24 14.60 12.00
C LEU A 180 -13.30 13.97 13.40
N LEU A 181 -14.23 13.03 13.62
CA LEU A 181 -14.37 12.32 14.89
C LEU A 181 -13.51 11.05 14.93
N GLY A 182 -12.77 10.76 13.85
CA GLY A 182 -11.97 9.54 13.71
C GLY A 182 -12.79 8.31 13.33
N GLU A 183 -14.07 8.47 12.95
CA GLU A 183 -14.86 7.37 12.40
C GLU A 183 -14.30 7.01 11.03
N MET A 184 -13.81 5.78 10.90
CA MET A 184 -13.21 5.23 9.71
C MET A 184 -14.11 4.13 9.15
N LYS A 185 -14.38 4.19 7.84
CA LYS A 185 -15.13 3.16 7.12
C LYS A 185 -14.34 2.67 5.93
N ILE A 186 -14.36 1.36 5.71
CA ILE A 186 -13.74 0.73 4.54
C ILE A 186 -14.84 0.04 3.76
N TYR A 187 -14.90 0.38 2.48
CA TYR A 187 -15.76 -0.22 1.49
C TYR A 187 -14.90 -1.05 0.55
N PHE A 188 -15.33 -2.28 0.31
CA PHE A 188 -14.70 -3.21 -0.63
C PHE A 188 -15.76 -3.60 -1.65
N ASP A 189 -15.51 -3.29 -2.93
CA ASP A 189 -16.48 -3.39 -4.02
C ASP A 189 -17.82 -2.69 -3.68
N PHE A 190 -17.71 -1.45 -3.18
CA PHE A 190 -18.84 -0.60 -2.78
C PHE A 190 -19.66 -1.12 -1.58
N GLU A 191 -19.24 -2.21 -0.93
CA GLU A 191 -19.88 -2.75 0.26
C GLU A 191 -19.10 -2.38 1.52
N LEU A 192 -19.79 -1.83 2.53
CA LEU A 192 -19.20 -1.54 3.83
C LEU A 192 -18.73 -2.83 4.52
N LYS A 193 -17.42 -2.97 4.73
CA LYS A 193 -16.82 -4.10 5.47
C LYS A 193 -16.35 -3.72 6.87
N PHE A 194 -16.01 -2.45 7.05
CA PHE A 194 -15.40 -1.93 8.27
C PHE A 194 -16.04 -0.62 8.70
N SER A 195 -16.29 -0.46 9.99
CA SER A 195 -16.70 0.81 10.60
C SER A 195 -16.24 0.82 12.05
N GLU A 196 -15.20 1.60 12.36
CA GLU A 196 -14.70 1.78 13.73
C GLU A 196 -14.33 3.24 13.95
N SER A 197 -14.08 3.63 15.20
CA SER A 197 -13.57 4.97 15.53
C SER A 197 -12.18 4.87 16.13
N ASP A 198 -11.24 5.63 15.57
CA ASP A 198 -9.87 5.76 16.08
C ASP A 198 -9.34 7.18 15.89
N THR A 199 -8.79 7.73 16.97
CA THR A 199 -8.33 9.12 17.07
C THR A 199 -6.84 9.23 17.35
N ARG A 200 -6.09 8.13 17.28
CA ARG A 200 -4.65 8.13 17.59
C ARG A 200 -3.83 8.98 16.64
N SER A 201 -4.12 8.93 15.33
CA SER A 201 -3.57 9.86 14.35
C SER A 201 -4.61 10.91 13.93
N ASN A 202 -4.18 12.17 13.85
CA ASN A 202 -4.99 13.32 13.44
C ASN A 202 -4.29 14.21 12.39
N SER A 203 -3.10 13.82 11.93
CA SER A 203 -2.30 14.49 10.90
C SER A 203 -1.97 13.52 9.77
N SER A 204 -1.54 14.07 8.64
CA SER A 204 -0.99 13.33 7.52
C SER A 204 0.10 14.17 6.89
N GLU A 205 1.17 13.52 6.48
CA GLU A 205 2.22 14.09 5.64
C GLU A 205 2.28 13.35 4.30
N LYS A 206 1.97 12.05 4.30
CA LYS A 206 2.07 11.19 3.11
C LYS A 206 0.91 10.20 2.98
N VAL A 207 0.82 9.63 1.78
CA VAL A 207 0.22 8.33 1.50
C VAL A 207 1.35 7.39 1.09
N ARG A 208 1.28 6.14 1.52
CA ARG A 208 2.29 5.12 1.20
C ARG A 208 1.65 3.88 0.62
N VAL A 209 2.21 3.38 -0.47
CA VAL A 209 1.94 2.05 -1.00
C VAL A 209 3.09 1.14 -0.60
N THR A 210 2.79 -0.01 -0.04
CA THR A 210 3.77 -0.99 0.43
C THR A 210 3.47 -2.35 -0.17
N SER A 211 4.50 -3.02 -0.68
CA SER A 211 4.42 -4.42 -1.09
C SER A 211 5.58 -5.21 -0.49
N TRP A 212 5.26 -6.30 0.20
CA TRP A 212 6.24 -7.25 0.74
C TRP A 212 6.38 -8.49 -0.15
N MET A 213 5.32 -8.85 -0.85
CA MET A 213 5.31 -10.01 -1.73
C MET A 213 4.16 -9.92 -2.72
N GLY A 214 4.47 -10.41 -3.91
CA GLY A 214 3.57 -10.91 -4.94
C GLY A 214 2.48 -9.99 -5.48
N GLY A 215 2.33 -10.00 -6.80
CA GLY A 215 1.07 -10.05 -7.55
C GLY A 215 0.06 -8.90 -7.44
N ALA A 216 0.23 -7.94 -6.52
CA ALA A 216 -0.66 -6.82 -6.40
C ALA A 216 -0.25 -5.70 -7.38
N ALA A 217 -1.24 -5.20 -8.11
CA ALA A 217 -1.15 -3.97 -8.87
C ALA A 217 -2.22 -2.99 -8.36
N ILE A 218 -1.85 -1.73 -8.20
CA ILE A 218 -2.75 -0.65 -7.78
C ILE A 218 -2.84 0.41 -8.88
N ASP A 219 -4.03 0.93 -9.12
CA ASP A 219 -4.26 2.06 -10.03
C ASP A 219 -5.35 3.00 -9.48
N ASN A 220 -5.65 4.07 -10.25
CA ASN A 220 -6.74 5.01 -9.99
C ASN A 220 -6.77 5.53 -8.54
N ILE A 221 -5.60 5.81 -7.99
CA ILE A 221 -5.49 6.28 -6.61
C ILE A 221 -6.01 7.72 -6.58
N ARG A 222 -7.08 7.94 -5.82
CA ARG A 222 -7.75 9.22 -5.66
C ARG A 222 -7.81 9.58 -4.19
N VAL A 223 -7.40 10.80 -3.86
CA VAL A 223 -7.48 11.34 -2.51
C VAL A 223 -8.34 12.60 -2.52
N SER A 224 -9.35 12.61 -1.64
CA SER A 224 -10.31 13.69 -1.44
C SER A 224 -10.27 14.14 0.01
N ASP A 225 -10.44 15.44 0.27
CA ASP A 225 -10.52 16.00 1.62
C ASP A 225 -11.96 16.02 2.18
N THR A 226 -12.91 15.44 1.44
CA THR A 226 -14.31 15.24 1.85
C THR A 226 -14.61 13.76 2.08
N VAL A 227 -15.59 13.50 2.95
CA VAL A 227 -16.08 12.13 3.21
C VAL A 227 -17.14 11.81 2.19
N GLU A 228 -16.77 11.00 1.20
CA GLU A 228 -17.65 10.52 0.14
C GLU A 228 -18.12 9.09 0.46
N ILE A 229 -19.44 8.86 0.48
CA ILE A 229 -19.98 7.51 0.57
C ILE A 229 -19.98 6.93 -0.84
N PRO A 230 -19.26 5.82 -1.09
CA PRO A 230 -19.18 5.28 -2.43
C PRO A 230 -20.53 4.74 -2.87
N THR A 231 -20.89 5.06 -4.10
CA THR A 231 -22.09 4.55 -4.76
C THR A 231 -21.65 3.59 -5.84
N LYS A 232 -22.18 2.37 -5.83
CA LYS A 232 -21.96 1.42 -6.91
C LYS A 232 -22.33 2.11 -8.24
N PRO A 233 -21.47 2.03 -9.27
CA PRO A 233 -21.83 2.52 -10.60
C PRO A 233 -23.13 1.86 -11.04
N THR A 234 -24.18 2.65 -11.22
CA THR A 234 -25.36 2.19 -11.95
C THR A 234 -24.87 2.01 -13.39
N SER A 235 -24.95 0.79 -13.93
CA SER A 235 -24.70 0.52 -15.35
C SER A 235 -25.80 1.16 -16.20
N ASP A 236 -25.86 2.49 -16.20
CA ASP A 236 -26.81 3.25 -17.00
C ASP A 236 -26.02 3.98 -18.09
N THR A 237 -26.08 3.39 -19.28
CA THR A 237 -25.79 3.97 -20.60
C THR A 237 -24.32 4.31 -20.86
N ALA A 238 -23.75 3.64 -21.86
CA ALA A 238 -22.46 3.97 -22.46
C ALA A 238 -22.35 5.48 -22.75
N SER A 239 -21.57 6.18 -21.93
CA SER A 239 -21.10 7.52 -22.23
C SER A 239 -20.08 7.38 -23.35
N THR A 240 -20.44 7.83 -24.55
CA THR A 240 -19.51 7.99 -25.66
C THR A 240 -18.48 9.03 -25.24
N HIS A 241 -17.34 8.60 -24.71
CA HIS A 241 -16.22 9.49 -24.43
C HIS A 241 -15.77 10.14 -25.74
N GLU A 242 -15.99 11.45 -25.87
CA GLU A 242 -15.33 12.24 -26.90
C GLU A 242 -13.82 12.21 -26.62
N THR A 243 -13.08 11.54 -27.51
CA THR A 243 -11.63 11.55 -27.53
C THR A 243 -11.16 12.98 -27.79
N SER A 244 -10.70 13.66 -26.74
CA SER A 244 -9.99 14.94 -26.88
C SER A 244 -8.62 14.65 -27.50
N THR A 245 -8.51 14.80 -28.81
CA THR A 245 -7.25 14.66 -29.54
C THR A 245 -6.43 15.93 -29.38
N THR A 246 -5.43 15.89 -28.51
CA THR A 246 -4.33 16.86 -28.54
C THR A 246 -3.42 16.51 -29.72
N PRO A 247 -3.10 17.44 -30.65
CA PRO A 247 -2.28 17.12 -31.81
C PRO A 247 -0.81 16.99 -31.40
N THR A 248 -0.33 15.75 -31.29
CA THR A 248 1.10 15.46 -31.13
C THR A 248 1.79 15.54 -32.49
N SER A 249 2.78 16.43 -32.58
CA SER A 249 3.64 16.59 -33.76
C SER A 249 4.61 15.41 -33.85
N THR A 250 4.48 14.63 -34.92
CA THR A 250 5.33 13.48 -35.23
C THR A 250 6.68 13.96 -35.77
N THR A 251 7.77 13.62 -35.09
CA THR A 251 9.11 13.61 -35.69
C THR A 251 9.55 12.15 -35.75
N SER A 252 9.65 11.62 -36.96
CA SER A 252 10.10 10.26 -37.24
C SER A 252 11.62 10.18 -37.10
N GLU A 253 12.10 9.34 -36.19
CA GLU A 253 13.44 8.76 -36.30
C GLU A 253 13.34 7.24 -36.30
N SER A 254 13.98 6.67 -37.31
CA SER A 254 14.05 5.25 -37.63
C SER A 254 15.34 4.70 -37.03
N LEU A 255 15.27 3.70 -36.15
CA LEU A 255 16.43 2.85 -35.89
C LEU A 255 16.05 1.36 -35.74
N THR A 256 16.93 0.62 -36.39
CA THR A 256 17.06 -0.81 -36.72
C THR A 256 17.07 -1.78 -35.53
N SER A 257 16.59 -2.99 -35.83
CA SER A 257 16.61 -4.23 -35.05
C SER A 257 17.99 -4.74 -34.62
N SER A 258 18.05 -5.44 -33.47
CA SER A 258 18.93 -6.61 -33.29
C SER A 258 18.42 -7.48 -32.14
N SER A 259 18.12 -8.74 -32.44
CA SER A 259 17.83 -9.81 -31.48
C SER A 259 19.11 -10.44 -30.95
N SER A 260 19.06 -10.94 -29.71
CA SER A 260 19.91 -12.07 -29.29
C SER A 260 19.26 -12.76 -28.10
N GLU A 261 18.72 -13.94 -28.35
CA GLU A 261 18.38 -14.95 -27.34
C GLU A 261 19.66 -15.45 -26.68
N THR A 262 19.63 -15.67 -25.36
CA THR A 262 20.48 -16.67 -24.72
C THR A 262 19.67 -17.38 -23.65
N SER A 263 19.46 -18.68 -23.87
CA SER A 263 18.94 -19.62 -22.89
C SER A 263 20.04 -20.00 -21.89
N SER A 264 19.72 -20.08 -20.61
CA SER A 264 20.44 -20.96 -19.69
C SER A 264 19.46 -21.66 -18.76
N THR A 265 19.42 -22.98 -18.90
CA THR A 265 18.84 -23.98 -18.01
C THR A 265 19.68 -24.20 -16.75
N GLU A 266 19.05 -24.87 -15.78
CA GLU A 266 19.56 -25.40 -14.49
C GLU A 266 19.43 -24.38 -13.34
N ASP A 267 18.87 -24.72 -12.17
CA ASP A 267 19.09 -25.96 -11.43
C ASP A 267 17.93 -26.22 -10.44
N ASN A 268 17.46 -27.46 -10.38
CA ASN A 268 16.50 -27.95 -9.41
C ASN A 268 17.27 -28.61 -8.26
N SER A 269 17.29 -27.99 -7.07
CA SER A 269 17.62 -28.71 -5.83
C SER A 269 16.85 -28.18 -4.62
N PRO A 270 16.13 -29.05 -3.88
CA PRO A 270 15.26 -28.64 -2.78
C PRO A 270 15.97 -28.83 -1.43
N ILE A 271 16.77 -27.87 -0.98
CA ILE A 271 17.24 -27.84 0.42
C ILE A 271 17.39 -26.40 0.90
N ARG A 272 16.43 -25.93 1.72
CA ARG A 272 16.64 -25.16 2.98
C ARG A 272 15.29 -24.67 3.55
N LEU A 273 14.60 -25.60 4.21
CA LEU A 273 13.67 -25.29 5.30
C LEU A 273 14.49 -24.95 6.56
N LEU A 274 13.98 -24.01 7.37
CA LEU A 274 14.52 -23.42 8.60
C LEU A 274 15.47 -22.21 8.45
N TYR A 275 14.90 -21.02 8.29
CA TYR A 275 15.27 -19.80 9.06
C TYR A 275 14.04 -18.87 9.12
N TRP A 276 13.12 -19.17 10.05
CA TRP A 276 11.82 -18.50 10.22
C TRP A 276 11.77 -17.61 11.47
N PHE A 277 12.82 -16.82 11.72
CA PHE A 277 12.80 -15.84 12.81
C PHE A 277 13.00 -14.43 12.28
N SER A 278 11.91 -13.67 12.40
CA SER A 278 11.72 -12.26 12.08
C SER A 278 12.97 -11.38 12.31
N PRO A 279 13.30 -10.45 11.39
CA PRO A 279 14.30 -9.39 11.61
C PRO A 279 14.07 -8.58 12.90
N VAL A 280 12.84 -8.57 13.41
CA VAL A 280 12.45 -7.87 14.65
C VAL A 280 13.08 -8.51 15.90
N LEU A 281 13.35 -9.83 15.90
CA LEU A 281 13.95 -10.49 17.07
C LEU A 281 15.42 -10.08 17.29
N LEU A 282 16.15 -9.76 16.21
CA LEU A 282 17.54 -9.29 16.28
C LEU A 282 17.63 -7.85 16.81
N ILE A 283 16.66 -6.99 16.43
CA ILE A 283 16.58 -5.59 16.87
C ILE A 283 16.29 -5.50 18.38
N ILE A 284 15.46 -6.40 18.93
CA ILE A 284 15.13 -6.44 20.37
C ILE A 284 16.35 -6.83 21.23
N ILE A 285 17.22 -7.72 20.74
CA ILE A 285 18.43 -8.13 21.46
C ILE A 285 19.44 -6.96 21.52
N ASN A 286 19.63 -6.21 20.43
CA ASN A 286 20.55 -5.08 20.42
C ASN A 286 20.06 -3.89 21.27
N ARG A 287 18.75 -3.59 21.29
CA ARG A 287 18.21 -2.50 22.14
C ARG A 287 18.34 -2.81 23.64
N ARG A 288 18.17 -4.07 24.07
CA ARG A 288 18.35 -4.46 25.49
C ARG A 288 19.82 -4.44 25.93
N VAL A 289 20.76 -4.76 25.05
CA VAL A 289 22.19 -4.73 25.37
C VAL A 289 22.71 -3.29 25.57
N GLN A 290 22.19 -2.31 24.81
CA GLN A 290 22.59 -0.90 24.98
C GLN A 290 22.03 -0.28 26.28
N ILE A 291 20.80 -0.61 26.66
CA ILE A 291 20.21 -0.15 27.94
C ILE A 291 20.97 -0.71 29.14
N PHE A 292 21.44 -1.97 29.07
CA PHE A 292 22.25 -2.56 30.13
C PHE A 292 23.66 -1.95 30.25
N LYS A 293 24.22 -1.41 29.17
CA LYS A 293 25.53 -0.73 29.20
C LYS A 293 25.46 0.68 29.78
N ASN A 294 24.35 1.39 29.58
CA ASN A 294 24.18 2.76 30.10
C ASN A 294 23.80 2.84 31.58
N ASN A 295 23.31 1.75 32.18
CA ASN A 295 22.95 1.71 33.60
C ASN A 295 24.09 1.28 34.54
N ASN A 296 25.29 1.04 34.01
CA ASN A 296 26.45 0.56 34.77
C ASN A 296 27.63 1.57 34.81
N ASN A 297 27.39 2.86 34.52
CA ASN A 297 28.35 3.95 34.73
C ASN A 297 27.76 5.00 35.67
#